data_AF-A0A7W2IW96-F1
#
_entry.id   AF-A0A7W2IW96-F1
#
_cell.length_a   1.000
_cell.length_b   1.000
_cell.length_c   1.000
_cell.angle_alpha   90.00
_cell.angle_beta   90.00
_cell.angle_gamma   90.00
#
_symmetry.space_group_name_H-M   'P 1'
#
loop_
_entity.id
_entity.type
_entity.pdbx_description
1 polymer ?
#
loop_
_entity_poly.entity_id
_entity_poly.type
_entity_poly.pdbx_seq_one_letter_code
_entity_poly.pdbx_strand_id
1 'polypeptide(L)'
;MQTINSEVQEINTSNSLTTSDLRKVIKKKQTVILRLIEKDLKLVPINYYRTLWLALGMTVIGIPLGVLAGVILKKSGLFALGLPIGVAIGVTVGTAMDKKAVKENRQLNVEIKY
;
A
#
# COMPACT_ATOMS: atom_id res chain seq x y z
N MET A 1 0.83 11.73 19.01
CA MET A 1 1.39 10.90 20.11
C MET A 1 0.32 10.11 20.85
N GLN A 2 -0.72 10.73 21.41
CA GLN A 2 -1.78 10.01 22.17
C GLN A 2 -2.48 8.90 21.35
N THR A 3 -2.70 9.10 20.06
CA THR A 3 -3.37 8.10 19.20
C THR A 3 -2.58 6.79 19.08
N ILE A 4 -1.25 6.84 18.89
CA ILE A 4 -0.44 5.61 18.75
C ILE A 4 -0.50 4.78 20.04
N ASN A 5 -0.37 5.43 21.21
CA ASN A 5 -0.47 4.74 22.49
C ASN A 5 -1.86 4.11 22.70
N SER A 6 -2.92 4.77 22.26
CA SER A 6 -4.28 4.22 22.28
C SER A 6 -4.38 2.95 21.42
N GLU A 7 -3.82 2.98 20.19
CA GLU A 7 -3.86 1.81 19.31
C GLU A 7 -3.09 0.62 19.88
N VAL A 8 -1.94 0.87 20.53
CA VAL A 8 -1.15 -0.17 21.21
C VAL A 8 -1.88 -0.72 22.43
N GLN A 9 -2.53 0.15 23.21
CA GLN A 9 -3.28 -0.27 24.38
C GLN A 9 -4.45 -1.19 24.00
N GLU A 10 -5.17 -0.89 22.92
CA GLU A 10 -6.24 -1.75 22.42
C GLU A 10 -5.72 -3.16 22.08
N ILE A 11 -4.57 -3.26 21.40
CA ILE A 11 -3.92 -4.56 21.12
C ILE A 11 -3.61 -5.29 22.43
N ASN A 12 -3.00 -4.61 23.41
CA ASN A 12 -2.63 -5.21 24.69
C ASN A 12 -3.84 -5.65 25.54
N THR A 13 -5.01 -5.05 25.33
CA THR A 13 -6.25 -5.43 26.02
C THR A 13 -7.06 -6.50 25.27
N SER A 14 -6.62 -6.91 24.07
CA SER A 14 -7.33 -7.88 23.20
C SER A 14 -7.18 -9.34 23.64
N ASN A 15 -6.97 -9.61 24.93
CA ASN A 15 -6.57 -10.91 25.49
C ASN A 15 -7.64 -12.01 25.37
N SER A 16 -8.87 -11.66 25.00
CA SER A 16 -9.99 -12.59 24.80
C SER A 16 -10.20 -13.04 23.36
N LEU A 17 -9.40 -12.55 22.40
CA LEU A 17 -9.55 -12.89 20.98
C LEU A 17 -8.88 -14.20 20.61
N THR A 18 -9.47 -14.90 19.64
CA THR A 18 -8.79 -16.01 18.96
C THR A 18 -7.54 -15.50 18.25
N THR A 19 -6.54 -16.38 18.01
CA THR A 19 -5.30 -16.01 17.31
C THR A 19 -5.56 -15.38 15.94
N SER A 20 -6.59 -15.83 15.22
CA SER A 20 -6.92 -15.28 13.90
C SER A 20 -7.51 -13.88 13.99
N ASP A 21 -8.35 -13.61 14.99
CA ASP A 21 -8.95 -12.29 15.21
C ASP A 21 -7.94 -11.29 15.77
N LEU A 22 -7.05 -11.73 16.67
CA LEU A 22 -5.94 -10.90 17.15
C LEU A 22 -5.02 -10.48 15.99
N ARG A 23 -4.71 -11.38 15.05
CA ARG A 23 -3.92 -11.04 13.86
C ARG A 23 -4.61 -9.98 13.00
N LYS A 24 -5.95 -10.03 12.83
CA LYS A 24 -6.70 -8.99 12.09
C LYS A 24 -6.64 -7.64 12.81
N VAL A 25 -6.81 -7.63 14.13
CA VAL A 25 -6.70 -6.41 14.95
C VAL A 25 -5.31 -5.80 14.82
N ILE A 26 -4.25 -6.58 15.04
CA ILE A 26 -2.87 -6.12 14.88
C ILE A 26 -2.65 -5.51 13.49
N LYS A 27 -3.06 -6.20 12.42
CA LYS A 27 -2.94 -5.68 11.05
C LYS A 27 -3.65 -4.35 10.85
N LYS A 28 -4.88 -4.22 11.37
CA LYS A 28 -5.67 -2.99 11.27
C LYS A 28 -4.98 -1.84 12.01
N LYS A 29 -4.57 -2.07 13.25
CA LYS A 29 -3.91 -1.07 14.09
C LYS A 29 -2.54 -0.67 13.55
N GLN A 30 -1.74 -1.64 13.09
CA GLN A 30 -0.47 -1.39 12.41
C GLN A 30 -0.66 -0.53 11.16
N THR A 31 -1.69 -0.80 10.34
CA THR A 31 -2.01 0.03 9.17
C THR A 31 -2.33 1.48 9.56
N VAL A 32 -3.07 1.69 10.65
CA VAL A 32 -3.39 3.05 11.14
C VAL A 32 -2.13 3.77 11.60
N ILE A 33 -1.29 3.11 12.41
CA ILE A 33 -0.01 3.68 12.88
C ILE A 33 0.88 4.05 11.69
N LEU A 34 1.03 3.14 10.71
CA LEU A 34 1.85 3.38 9.52
C LEU A 34 1.34 4.57 8.70
N ARG A 35 0.01 4.75 8.58
CA ARG A 35 -0.57 5.92 7.90
C ARG A 35 -0.31 7.22 8.66
N LEU A 36 -0.38 7.20 9.99
CA LEU A 36 -0.10 8.38 10.81
C LEU A 36 1.36 8.82 10.66
N ILE A 37 2.31 7.88 10.79
CA ILE A 37 3.74 8.22 10.68
C ILE A 37 4.14 8.60 9.25
N GLU A 38 3.51 8.04 8.21
CA GLU A 38 3.70 8.48 6.83
C GLU A 38 3.15 9.90 6.62
N LYS A 39 1.98 10.19 7.18
CA LYS A 39 1.34 11.50 7.05
C LYS A 39 2.16 12.59 7.74
N ASP A 40 2.47 12.37 9.01
CA ASP A 40 3.01 13.41 9.89
C ASP A 40 4.54 13.54 9.77
N LEU A 41 5.24 12.42 9.60
CA LEU A 41 6.71 12.37 9.61
C LEU A 41 7.30 11.91 8.27
N LYS A 42 6.46 11.52 7.31
CA LYS A 42 6.89 10.90 6.05
C LYS A 42 7.72 9.64 6.28
N LEU A 43 7.61 8.98 7.43
CA LEU A 43 8.31 7.73 7.68
C LEU A 43 7.55 6.56 7.06
N VAL A 44 8.27 5.69 6.36
CA VAL A 44 7.66 4.55 5.65
C VAL A 44 8.45 3.26 5.87
N PRO A 45 7.78 2.09 5.94
CA PRO A 45 8.46 0.80 5.98
C PRO A 45 9.08 0.45 4.62
N ILE A 46 9.88 -0.60 4.59
CA ILE A 46 10.45 -1.16 3.37
C ILE A 46 9.30 -1.55 2.41
N ASN A 47 9.45 -1.20 1.13
CA ASN A 47 8.51 -1.51 0.03
C ASN A 47 7.10 -0.87 0.16
N TYR A 48 6.94 0.17 0.97
CA TYR A 48 5.64 0.81 1.19
C TYR A 48 5.04 1.39 -0.09
N TYR A 49 5.76 2.28 -0.78
CA TYR A 49 5.23 2.94 -1.96
C TYR A 49 5.13 2.00 -3.15
N ARG A 50 6.05 1.04 -3.31
CA ARG A 50 5.93 -0.04 -4.30
C ARG A 50 4.62 -0.79 -4.14
N THR A 51 4.27 -1.18 -2.91
CA THR A 51 3.05 -1.95 -2.65
C THR A 51 1.79 -1.09 -2.85
N LEU A 52 1.82 0.17 -2.39
CA LEU A 52 0.74 1.12 -2.61
C LEU A 52 0.50 1.38 -4.11
N TRP A 53 1.55 1.69 -4.85
CA TRP A 53 1.46 2.00 -6.28
C TRP A 53 1.24 0.78 -7.16
N LEU A 54 1.59 -0.43 -6.72
CA LEU A 54 1.18 -1.64 -7.42
C LEU A 54 -0.36 -1.74 -7.47
N ALA A 55 -1.02 -1.51 -6.34
CA ALA A 55 -2.48 -1.50 -6.28
C ALA A 55 -3.08 -0.33 -7.09
N LEU A 56 -2.57 0.89 -6.89
CA LEU A 56 -3.08 2.08 -7.57
C LEU A 56 -2.80 2.09 -9.07
N GLY A 57 -1.65 1.61 -9.50
CA GLY A 57 -1.26 1.53 -10.90
C GLY A 57 -2.23 0.66 -11.70
N MET A 58 -2.72 -0.43 -11.11
CA MET A 58 -3.76 -1.25 -11.74
C MET A 58 -5.14 -0.58 -11.73
N THR A 59 -5.57 -0.03 -10.58
CA THR A 59 -6.96 0.44 -10.41
C THR A 59 -7.21 1.82 -11.01
N VAL A 60 -6.26 2.74 -10.89
CA VAL A 60 -6.39 4.13 -11.32
C VAL A 60 -5.90 4.35 -12.75
N ILE A 61 -4.91 3.56 -13.20
CA ILE A 61 -4.28 3.74 -14.52
C ILE A 61 -4.62 2.57 -15.44
N GLY A 62 -4.23 1.36 -15.05
CA GLY A 62 -4.28 0.18 -15.90
C GLY A 62 -5.67 -0.18 -16.40
N ILE A 63 -6.62 -0.40 -15.48
CA ILE A 63 -8.00 -0.80 -15.84
C ILE A 63 -8.68 0.29 -16.67
N PRO A 64 -8.70 1.58 -16.27
CA PRO A 64 -9.30 2.64 -17.09
C PRO A 64 -8.66 2.76 -18.48
N LEU A 65 -7.33 2.70 -18.57
CA LEU A 65 -6.61 2.80 -19.84
C LEU A 65 -6.91 1.61 -20.77
N GLY A 66 -6.96 0.40 -20.22
CA GLY A 66 -7.33 -0.80 -20.97
C GLY A 66 -8.75 -0.72 -21.52
N VAL A 67 -9.71 -0.31 -20.68
CA VAL A 67 -11.11 -0.14 -21.10
C VAL A 67 -11.20 0.90 -22.22
N LEU A 68 -10.57 2.07 -22.05
CA LEU A 68 -10.56 3.12 -23.05
C LEU A 68 -9.95 2.64 -24.38
N ALA A 69 -8.81 1.94 -24.33
CA ALA A 69 -8.17 1.37 -25.51
C ALA A 69 -9.08 0.35 -26.21
N GLY A 70 -9.78 -0.51 -25.46
CA GLY A 70 -10.72 -1.48 -26.00
C GLY A 70 -11.91 -0.83 -26.70
N VAL A 71 -12.43 0.28 -26.16
CA VAL A 71 -13.52 1.07 -26.75
C VAL A 71 -13.06 1.77 -28.03
N ILE A 72 -11.95 2.53 -27.98
CA ILE A 72 -11.44 3.32 -29.11
C ILE A 72 -11.08 2.40 -30.29
N LEU A 73 -10.40 1.29 -30.01
CA LEU A 73 -9.91 0.38 -31.03
C LEU A 73 -10.94 -0.68 -31.43
N LYS A 74 -12.15 -0.63 -30.87
CA LYS A 74 -13.26 -1.59 -31.07
C LYS A 74 -12.83 -3.04 -30.89
N LYS A 75 -11.86 -3.28 -30.01
CA LYS A 75 -11.32 -4.60 -29.68
C LYS A 75 -11.48 -4.82 -28.19
N SER A 76 -12.54 -5.52 -27.82
CA SER A 76 -12.85 -5.80 -26.40
C SER A 76 -11.65 -6.43 -25.69
N GLY A 77 -10.90 -7.35 -26.30
CA GLY A 77 -9.73 -7.98 -25.66
C GLY A 77 -8.59 -7.04 -25.22
N LEU A 78 -8.55 -5.78 -25.68
CA LEU A 78 -7.49 -4.83 -25.30
C LEU A 78 -7.59 -4.34 -23.86
N PHE A 79 -8.73 -4.50 -23.17
CA PHE A 79 -8.80 -4.18 -21.74
C PHE A 79 -7.79 -4.99 -20.91
N ALA A 80 -7.48 -6.21 -21.36
CA ALA A 80 -6.55 -7.10 -20.69
C ALA A 80 -5.12 -6.56 -20.70
N LEU A 81 -4.74 -5.73 -21.68
CA LEU A 81 -3.43 -5.08 -21.74
C LEU A 81 -3.27 -3.96 -20.71
N GLY A 82 -4.39 -3.39 -20.25
CA GLY A 82 -4.40 -2.35 -19.23
C GLY A 82 -3.76 -2.82 -17.92
N LEU A 83 -4.00 -4.08 -17.53
CA LEU A 83 -3.48 -4.63 -16.27
C LEU A 83 -1.94 -4.71 -16.25
N PRO A 84 -1.25 -5.35 -17.22
CA PRO A 84 0.21 -5.31 -17.31
C PRO A 84 0.81 -3.90 -17.34
N ILE A 85 0.17 -2.97 -18.07
CA ILE A 85 0.63 -1.57 -18.15
C ILE A 85 0.50 -0.90 -16.77
N GLY A 86 -0.65 -1.08 -16.10
CA GLY A 86 -0.88 -0.54 -14.78
C GLY A 86 0.09 -1.08 -13.74
N VAL A 87 0.40 -2.38 -13.78
CA VAL A 87 1.42 -3.00 -12.94
C VAL A 87 2.80 -2.39 -13.21
N ALA A 88 3.20 -2.29 -14.48
CA ALA A 88 4.52 -1.77 -14.85
C ALA A 88 4.71 -0.32 -14.37
N ILE A 89 3.70 0.54 -14.57
CA ILE A 89 3.70 1.93 -14.08
C ILE A 89 3.73 1.95 -12.55
N GLY A 90 2.86 1.17 -11.91
CA GLY A 90 2.77 1.09 -10.45
C GLY A 90 4.08 0.68 -9.79
N VAL A 91 4.71 -0.39 -10.27
CA VAL A 91 6.00 -0.85 -9.75
C VAL A 91 7.10 0.19 -9.97
N THR A 92 7.15 0.81 -11.14
CA THR A 92 8.20 1.79 -11.48
C THR A 92 8.09 3.03 -10.61
N VAL A 93 6.90 3.63 -10.53
CA VAL A 93 6.64 4.84 -9.71
C VAL A 93 6.84 4.53 -8.23
N GLY A 94 6.25 3.44 -7.74
CA GLY A 94 6.38 3.06 -6.33
C GLY A 94 7.82 2.76 -5.92
N THR A 95 8.59 2.07 -6.76
CA THR A 95 10.02 1.82 -6.50
C THR A 95 10.84 3.10 -6.50
N ALA A 96 10.54 4.05 -7.39
CA ALA A 96 11.22 5.35 -7.39
C ALA A 96 10.95 6.13 -6.09
N MET A 97 9.71 6.08 -5.58
CA MET A 97 9.34 6.71 -4.30
C MET A 97 9.99 6.02 -3.09
N ASP A 98 10.08 4.69 -3.07
CA ASP A 98 10.80 3.97 -2.02
C ASP A 98 12.30 4.31 -2.04
N LYS A 99 12.92 4.38 -3.22
CA LYS A 99 14.32 4.84 -3.37
C LYS A 99 14.51 6.27 -2.86
N LYS A 100 13.53 7.15 -3.07
CA LYS A 100 13.56 8.52 -2.54
C LYS A 100 13.47 8.52 -1.01
N ALA A 101 12.60 7.72 -0.41
CA ALA A 101 12.50 7.59 1.05
C ALA A 101 13.80 7.08 1.68
N VAL A 102 14.51 6.15 1.02
CA VAL A 102 15.84 5.69 1.45
C VAL A 102 16.86 6.83 1.41
N LYS A 103 16.95 7.56 0.29
CA LYS A 103 17.89 8.68 0.13
C LYS A 103 17.67 9.79 1.17
N GLU A 104 16.43 10.00 1.56
CA GLU A 104 16.04 11.01 2.55
C GLU A 104 16.12 10.50 4.00
N ASN A 105 16.62 9.28 4.23
CA ASN A 105 16.69 8.64 5.55
C ASN A 105 15.32 8.54 6.25
N ARG A 106 14.24 8.40 5.48
CA ARG A 106 12.87 8.27 5.98
C ARG A 106 12.33 6.84 5.95
N GLN A 107 13.16 5.87 5.52
CA GLN A 107 12.78 4.47 5.49
C GLN A 107 13.09 3.80 6.83
N LEU A 108 12.06 3.23 7.46
CA LEU A 108 12.18 2.41 8.65
C LEU A 108 12.76 1.04 8.28
N ASN A 109 13.64 0.50 9.13
CA ASN A 109 14.18 -0.85 8.97
C ASN A 109 13.17 -1.92 9.43
N VAL A 110 12.00 -1.92 8.81
CA VAL A 110 10.94 -2.89 9.02
C VAL A 110 10.22 -3.16 7.71
N GLU A 111 9.99 -4.44 7.41
CA GLU A 111 9.19 -4.87 6.27
C GLU A 111 7.86 -5.43 6.78
N ILE A 112 6.76 -4.92 6.23
CA ILE A 112 5.41 -5.38 6.59
C ILE A 112 5.07 -6.57 5.70
N LYS A 113 5.33 -7.78 6.21
CA LYS A 113 4.95 -9.05 5.57
C LYS A 113 3.55 -9.44 6.07
N TYR A 114 2.60 -9.56 5.14
CA TYR A 114 1.20 -9.85 5.43
C TYR A 114 0.99 -11.23 6.05
#